data_AF-A0A2W7A047-F1
#
_entry.id   AF-A0A2W7A047-F1
#
_cell.length_a   1.000
_cell.length_b   1.000
_cell.length_c   1.000
_cell.angle_alpha   90.00
_cell.angle_beta   90.00
_cell.angle_gamma   90.00
#
_symmetry.space_group_name_H-M   'P 1'
#
loop_
_entity.id
_entity.type
_entity.pdbx_description
1 polymer ?
#
loop_
_entity_poly.entity_id
_entity_poly.type
_entity_poly.pdbx_seq_one_letter_code
_entity_poly.pdbx_strand_id
1 'polypeptide(L)'
;YPPTPVPTSLPAEILNQVNSILAQGYRLGLEHVDQRRFQTNAWQSGPTIPSQDAATASVALERCLGDYANDYVRLIGINPKTKQRVMESIIQRPQR
;
A
#
# COMPACT_ATOMS: atom_id res chain seq x y z
N TYR A 1 -3.49 28.35 -0.41
CA TYR A 1 -3.65 26.88 -0.34
C TYR A 1 -3.18 26.44 1.03
N PRO A 2 -3.99 25.78 1.87
CA PRO A 2 -3.45 25.20 3.09
C PRO A 2 -2.56 24.01 2.70
N PRO A 3 -1.38 23.85 3.33
CA PRO A 3 -0.62 22.62 3.22
C PRO A 3 -1.47 21.52 3.89
N THR A 4 -1.77 20.45 3.16
CA THR A 4 -2.36 19.27 3.76
C THR A 4 -1.42 18.75 4.84
N PRO A 5 -1.87 18.59 6.10
CA PRO A 5 -1.06 17.93 7.11
C PRO A 5 -0.78 16.52 6.60
N VAL A 6 0.51 16.16 6.52
CA VAL A 6 0.92 14.76 6.35
C VAL A 6 0.26 14.01 7.50
N PRO A 7 -0.65 13.06 7.24
CA PRO A 7 -1.35 12.43 8.33
C PRO A 7 -0.34 11.53 9.03
N THR A 8 -0.05 11.83 10.30
CA THR A 8 0.77 11.02 11.22
C THR A 8 0.09 9.67 11.57
N SER A 9 -0.90 9.26 10.78
CA SER A 9 -1.69 8.05 10.90
C SER A 9 -2.27 7.74 9.53
N LEU A 10 -2.15 6.48 9.09
CA LEU A 10 -2.77 6.01 7.85
C LEU A 10 -4.24 6.46 7.70
N PRO A 11 -4.64 7.01 6.54
CA PRO A 11 -6.04 7.29 6.22
C PRO A 11 -6.96 6.12 6.55
N ALA A 12 -8.14 6.42 7.14
CA ALA A 12 -9.10 5.41 7.55
C ALA A 12 -9.53 4.48 6.41
N GLU A 13 -9.58 4.99 5.18
CA GLU A 13 -9.87 4.19 3.98
C GLU A 13 -8.82 3.09 3.74
N ILE A 14 -7.53 3.42 3.90
CA ILE A 14 -6.44 2.46 3.73
C ILE A 14 -6.47 1.44 4.87
N LEU A 15 -6.74 1.87 6.11
CA LEU A 15 -6.91 0.95 7.23
C LEU A 15 -8.08 -0.02 7.02
N ASN A 16 -9.20 0.45 6.44
CA ASN A 16 -10.34 -0.39 6.09
C ASN A 16 -9.98 -1.40 4.99
N GLN A 17 -9.21 -0.99 3.98
CA GLN A 17 -8.72 -1.90 2.93
C GLN A 17 -7.79 -2.97 3.52
N VAL A 18 -6.84 -2.59 4.38
CA VAL A 18 -5.94 -3.51 5.08
C VAL A 18 -6.76 -4.54 5.87
N ASN A 19 -7.68 -4.07 6.72
CA ASN A 19 -8.54 -4.96 7.50
C ASN A 19 -9.38 -5.89 6.61
N SER A 20 -9.92 -5.38 5.51
CA SER A 20 -10.74 -6.18 4.59
C SER A 20 -9.94 -7.29 3.91
N ILE A 21 -8.70 -7.03 3.50
CA ILE A 21 -7.80 -8.04 2.91
C ILE A 21 -7.47 -9.11 3.96
N LEU A 22 -7.09 -8.68 5.16
CA LEU A 22 -6.70 -9.60 6.24
C LEU A 22 -7.87 -10.44 6.74
N ALA A 23 -9.07 -9.86 6.87
CA ALA A 23 -10.28 -10.56 7.26
C ALA A 23 -10.67 -11.68 6.27
N GLN A 24 -10.33 -11.52 4.99
CA GLN A 24 -10.51 -12.54 3.96
C GLN A 24 -9.39 -13.60 3.96
N GLY A 25 -8.40 -13.49 4.85
CA GLY A 25 -7.24 -14.37 4.92
C GLY A 25 -6.23 -14.17 3.79
N TYR A 26 -6.29 -13.03 3.10
CA TYR A 26 -5.35 -12.68 2.05
C TYR A 26 -4.10 -11.99 2.63
N ARG A 27 -3.01 -12.03 1.86
CA ARG A 27 -1.76 -11.34 2.22
C ARG A 27 -1.73 -9.95 1.60
N LEU A 28 -1.03 -9.05 2.27
CA LEU A 28 -0.80 -7.70 1.76
C LEU A 28 0.51 -7.66 0.99
N GLY A 29 0.47 -7.20 -0.25
CA GLY A 29 1.63 -6.84 -1.05
C GLY A 29 1.66 -5.34 -1.27
N LEU A 30 2.87 -4.79 -1.40
CA LEU A 30 3.07 -3.41 -1.81
C LEU A 30 3.83 -3.36 -3.11
N GLU A 31 3.49 -2.38 -3.94
CA GLU A 31 4.28 -1.97 -5.09
C GLU A 31 4.48 -0.47 -5.05
N HIS A 32 5.64 -0.02 -5.52
CA HIS A 32 5.92 1.41 -5.65
C HIS A 32 6.48 1.71 -7.03
N VAL A 33 6.36 2.97 -7.45
CA VAL A 33 6.89 3.44 -8.71
C VAL A 33 7.06 4.95 -8.69
N ASP A 34 8.19 5.44 -9.19
CA ASP A 34 8.42 6.88 -9.33
C ASP A 34 7.48 7.50 -10.39
N GLN A 35 7.37 8.83 -10.40
CA GLN A 35 6.48 9.54 -11.32
C GLN A 35 6.80 9.30 -12.81
N ARG A 36 8.07 9.03 -13.13
CA ARG A 36 8.53 8.80 -14.50
C ARG A 36 8.11 7.42 -15.01
N ARG A 37 8.24 6.40 -14.16
CA ARG A 37 7.96 4.98 -14.43
C ARG A 37 6.47 4.66 -14.31
N PHE A 38 5.73 5.48 -13.56
CA PHE A 38 4.26 5.41 -13.50
C PHE A 38 3.64 5.57 -14.89
N GLN A 39 4.18 6.48 -15.73
CA GLN A 39 3.68 6.71 -17.10
C GLN A 39 3.78 5.47 -17.99
N THR A 40 4.77 4.61 -17.73
CA THR A 40 4.97 3.35 -18.45
C THR A 40 4.35 2.14 -17.74
N ASN A 41 3.56 2.35 -16.67
CA ASN A 41 3.01 1.30 -15.82
C ASN A 41 4.06 0.29 -15.30
N ALA A 42 5.30 0.74 -15.10
CA ALA A 42 6.42 -0.11 -14.71
C ALA A 42 6.56 -0.16 -13.18
N TRP A 43 5.63 -0.84 -12.52
CA TRP A 43 5.59 -1.01 -11.07
C TRP A 43 6.78 -1.86 -10.56
N GLN A 44 7.36 -1.46 -9.42
CA GLN A 44 8.37 -2.25 -8.72
C GLN A 44 7.72 -3.03 -7.58
N SER A 45 8.01 -4.34 -7.53
CA SER A 45 7.61 -5.20 -6.43
C SER A 45 8.23 -4.70 -5.13
N GLY A 46 7.37 -4.25 -4.23
CA GLY A 46 7.74 -3.89 -2.86
C GLY A 46 7.65 -5.09 -1.91
N PRO A 47 7.76 -4.83 -0.59
CA PRO A 47 7.68 -5.88 0.41
C PRO A 47 6.27 -6.49 0.47
N THR A 48 6.23 -7.80 0.67
CA THR A 48 4.99 -8.50 1.07
C THR A 48 4.94 -8.53 2.59
N ILE A 49 3.83 -8.13 3.19
CA ILE A 49 3.62 -8.17 4.62
C ILE A 49 3.02 -9.55 4.95
N PRO A 50 3.77 -10.46 5.61
CA PRO A 50 3.30 -11.80 5.93
C PRO A 50 2.31 -11.84 7.11
N SER A 51 2.10 -10.70 7.79
CA SER A 51 1.25 -10.61 8.97
C SER A 51 -0.23 -10.68 8.61
N GLN A 52 -0.98 -11.42 9.43
CA GLN A 52 -2.45 -11.38 9.44
C GLN A 52 -3.02 -10.38 10.44
N ASP A 53 -2.15 -9.75 11.22
CA ASP A 53 -2.52 -8.75 12.21
C ASP A 53 -2.52 -7.35 11.59
N ALA A 54 -3.66 -6.65 11.72
CA ALA A 54 -3.87 -5.33 11.11
C ALA A 54 -2.94 -4.27 11.67
N ALA A 55 -2.59 -4.31 12.96
CA ALA A 55 -1.72 -3.34 13.59
C ALA A 55 -0.26 -3.47 13.09
N THR A 56 0.23 -4.71 13.01
CA THR A 56 1.55 -4.99 12.45
C THR A 56 1.61 -4.61 10.97
N ALA A 57 0.55 -4.91 10.22
CA ALA A 57 0.44 -4.56 8.82
C ALA A 57 0.38 -3.05 8.59
N SER A 58 -0.37 -2.31 9.41
CA SER A 58 -0.45 -0.85 9.30
C SER A 58 0.90 -0.19 9.61
N VAL A 59 1.64 -0.67 10.61
CA VAL A 59 3.00 -0.15 10.91
C VAL A 59 3.97 -0.40 9.76
N ALA A 60 3.98 -1.60 9.19
CA ALA A 60 4.82 -1.92 8.04
C ALA A 60 4.45 -1.09 6.80
N LEU A 61 3.14 -0.88 6.60
CA LEU A 61 2.60 -0.06 5.52
C LEU A 61 3.04 1.40 5.68
N GLU A 62 2.86 1.98 6.86
CA GLU A 62 3.22 3.37 7.15
C GLU A 62 4.71 3.63 6.93
N ARG A 63 5.58 2.69 7.33
CA ARG A 63 7.02 2.76 7.02
C ARG A 63 7.29 2.78 5.53
N CYS A 64 6.67 1.88 4.76
CA CYS A 64 6.85 1.85 3.30
C CYS A 64 6.37 3.15 2.65
N LEU A 65 5.24 3.70 3.10
CA LEU A 65 4.73 4.97 2.59
C LEU A 65 5.69 6.12 2.86
N GLY A 66 6.34 6.14 4.03
CA GLY A 66 7.39 7.10 4.38
C GLY A 66 8.65 6.94 3.53
N ASP A 67 9.14 5.71 3.36
CA ASP A 67 10.32 5.41 2.52
C ASP A 67 10.10 5.82 1.06
N TYR A 68 8.86 5.72 0.58
CA TYR A 68 8.45 6.01 -0.80
C TYR A 68 7.58 7.27 -0.91
N ALA A 69 7.76 8.27 -0.03
CA ALA A 69 6.89 9.46 0.04
C ALA A 69 6.73 10.23 -1.29
N ASN A 70 7.74 10.15 -2.18
CA ASN A 70 7.75 10.80 -3.50
C ASN A 70 7.36 9.86 -4.65
N ASP A 71 6.92 8.65 -4.35
CA ASP A 71 6.52 7.64 -5.33
C ASP A 71 5.02 7.35 -5.24
N TYR A 72 4.48 6.79 -6.31
CA TYR A 72 3.17 6.15 -6.28
C TYR A 72 3.30 4.82 -5.54
N VAL A 73 2.47 4.60 -4.53
CA VAL A 73 2.41 3.31 -3.81
C VAL A 73 1.05 2.67 -4.01
N ARG A 74 1.06 1.39 -4.34
CA ARG A 74 -0.12 0.55 -4.58
C ARG A 74 -0.15 -0.58 -3.58
N LEU A 75 -1.29 -0.72 -2.92
CA LEU A 75 -1.63 -1.83 -2.05
C LEU A 75 -2.24 -2.96 -2.87
N ILE A 76 -1.84 -4.19 -2.57
CA ILE A 76 -2.29 -5.38 -3.28
C ILE A 76 -2.77 -6.41 -2.27
N GLY A 77 -3.97 -6.95 -2.48
CA GLY A 77 -4.42 -8.17 -1.83
C GLY A 77 -3.96 -9.37 -2.64
N ILE A 78 -3.21 -10.29 -2.02
CA ILE A 78 -2.67 -11.50 -2.66
C ILE A 78 -3.34 -12.72 -2.03
N ASN A 79 -3.95 -13.56 -2.87
CA ASN A 79 -4.47 -14.84 -2.41
C ASN A 79 -3.31 -15.81 -2.15
N PRO A 80 -3.09 -16.28 -0.92
CA PRO A 80 -1.96 -17.15 -0.59
C PRO A 80 -2.06 -18.54 -1.22
N LYS A 81 -3.27 -18.98 -1.61
CA LYS A 81 -3.51 -20.30 -2.21
C LYS A 81 -3.22 -20.30 -3.71
N THR A 82 -3.73 -19.30 -4.43
CA THR A 82 -3.57 -19.22 -5.90
C THR A 82 -2.39 -18.35 -6.33
N LYS A 83 -1.78 -17.60 -5.40
CA LYS A 83 -0.73 -16.59 -5.66
C LYS A 83 -1.17 -15.50 -6.65
N GLN A 84 -2.47 -15.26 -6.75
CA GLN A 84 -3.04 -14.23 -7.62
C GLN A 84 -3.34 -12.95 -6.85
N ARG A 85 -3.30 -11.83 -7.56
CA ARG A 85 -3.75 -10.53 -7.06
C ARG A 85 -5.28 -10.49 -7.12
N VAL A 86 -5.91 -10.24 -5.99
CA VAL A 86 -7.38 -10.19 -5.85
C VAL A 86 -7.90 -8.78 -5.67
N MET A 87 -7.05 -7.86 -5.19
CA MET A 87 -7.36 -6.45 -5.09
C MET A 87 -6.10 -5.64 -5.34
N GLU A 88 -6.23 -4.48 -5.97
CA GLU A 88 -5.12 -3.57 -6.16
C GLU A 88 -5.62 -2.12 -6.08
N SER A 89 -5.05 -1.30 -5.21
CA SER A 89 -5.49 0.09 -4.96
C SER A 89 -4.30 1.02 -4.79
N ILE A 90 -4.28 2.15 -5.49
CA ILE A 90 -3.24 3.18 -5.31
C ILE A 90 -3.57 3.95 -4.04
N ILE A 91 -2.74 3.78 -3.02
CA ILE A 91 -2.94 4.34 -1.67
C ILE A 91 -2.09 5.59 -1.42
N GLN A 92 -1.06 5.81 -2.24
CA GLN A 92 -0.24 7.02 -2.19
C GLN A 92 0.07 7.50 -3.59
N ARG A 93 0.09 8.81 -3.73
CA ARG A 93 0.53 9.52 -4.91
C ARG A 93 1.54 10.57 -4.46
N PRO A 94 2.60 10.82 -5.24
CA PRO A 94 3.53 11.89 -4.93
C PRO A 94 2.78 13.22 -4.81
N GLN A 95 2.97 13.92 -3.69
CA GLN A 95 2.59 15.32 -3.61
C GLN A 95 3.63 16.13 -4.38
N ARG A 96 3.11 16.93 -5.32
CA ARG A 96 3.83 17.69 -6.32
C ARG A 96 4.78 18.73 -5.74
#